data_AF-A0A1C3XS50-F1
#
_entry.id   AF-A0A1C3XS50-F1
#
_cell.length_a   1.000
_cell.length_b   1.000
_cell.length_c   1.000
_cell.angle_alpha   90.00
_cell.angle_beta   90.00
_cell.angle_gamma   90.00
#
_symmetry.space_group_name_H-M   'P 1'
#
loop_
_entity.id
_entity.type
_entity.pdbx_description
1 polymer ?
#
loop_
_entity_poly.entity_id
_entity_poly.type
_entity_poly.pdbx_seq_one_letter_code
_entity_poly.pdbx_strand_id
1 'polypeptide(L)' 'MPADHRKFLVSFERGQPDWGLLGVPDAANLPAVKWRQQNLDKLTKERRTQLVEALEKVLFNGTLGYPCH' A
#
# COMPACT_ATOMS: atom_id res chain seq x y z
N MET A 1 -13.07 -2.19 5.82
CA MET A 1 -11.80 -2.74 5.27
C MET A 1 -10.95 -3.26 6.42
N PRO A 2 -10.45 -4.51 6.37
CA PRO A 2 -9.53 -5.04 7.37
C PRO A 2 -8.30 -4.13 7.50
N ALA A 3 -7.82 -3.92 8.73
CA ALA A 3 -6.62 -3.10 8.97
C ALA A 3 -5.39 -3.66 8.25
N ASP A 4 -5.34 -4.97 8.03
CA ASP A 4 -4.20 -5.67 7.42
C ASP A 4 -4.06 -5.38 5.93
N HIS A 5 -5.17 -5.23 5.20
CA HIS A 5 -5.13 -4.81 3.79
C HIS A 5 -4.58 -3.39 3.63
N ARG A 6 -4.88 -2.48 4.58
CA ARG A 6 -4.35 -1.12 4.56
C ARG A 6 -2.84 -1.10 4.80
N LYS A 7 -2.37 -1.88 5.78
CA LYS A 7 -0.94 -2.07 6.06
C LYS A 7 -0.22 -2.70 4.86
N PHE A 8 -0.82 -3.70 4.21
CA PHE A 8 -0.28 -4.31 2.99
C PHE A 8 -0.06 -3.27 1.89
N LEU A 9 -1.06 -2.43 1.59
CA LEU A 9 -0.98 -1.40 0.54
C LEU A 9 0.15 -0.41 0.82
N VAL A 10 0.33 -0.01 2.08
CA VAL A 10 1.42 0.88 2.49
C VAL A 10 2.79 0.20 2.32
N SER A 11 2.92 -1.04 2.79
CA SER A 11 4.14 -1.84 2.62
C SER A 11 4.49 -2.07 1.14
N PHE A 12 3.47 -2.24 0.30
CA PHE A 12 3.60 -2.41 -1.14
C PHE A 12 4.14 -1.16 -1.84
N GLU A 13 3.58 0.03 -1.56
CA GLU A 13 4.10 1.30 -2.10
C GLU A 13 5.51 1.61 -1.55
N ARG A 14 5.83 1.22 -0.30
CA ARG A 14 7.19 1.28 0.28
C ARG A 14 8.21 0.34 -0.38
N GLY A 15 7.75 -0.66 -1.14
CA GLY A 15 8.63 -1.62 -1.83
C GLY A 15 9.02 -2.84 -1.03
N GLN A 16 8.48 -2.97 0.17
CA GLN A 16 8.64 -4.15 1.01
C GLN A 16 7.25 -4.75 1.26
N PRO A 17 6.56 -5.24 0.21
CA PRO A 17 5.23 -5.80 0.37
C PRO A 17 5.26 -7.00 1.32
N ASP A 18 4.44 -6.91 2.36
CA ASP A 18 4.26 -7.99 3.32
C ASP A 18 3.12 -8.89 2.86
N TRP A 19 3.46 -9.88 2.02
CA TRP A 19 2.51 -10.84 1.46
C TRP A 19 1.78 -11.66 2.53
N GLY A 20 2.36 -11.77 3.74
CA GLY A 20 1.72 -12.42 4.88
C GLY A 20 0.45 -11.71 5.33
N LEU A 21 0.34 -10.40 5.11
CA LEU A 21 -0.86 -9.60 5.43
C LEU A 21 -1.99 -9.77 4.41
N LEU A 22 -1.67 -10.20 3.19
CA LEU A 22 -2.66 -10.41 2.13
C LEU A 22 -3.24 -11.82 2.16
N GLY A 23 -2.51 -12.79 2.76
CA GLY A 23 -2.89 -14.20 2.76
C GLY A 23 -2.83 -14.87 1.39
N VAL A 24 -2.24 -14.20 0.39
CA VAL A 24 -2.13 -14.68 -1.00
C VAL A 24 -0.66 -14.63 -1.43
N PRO A 25 0.15 -15.67 -1.13
CA PRO A 25 1.56 -15.70 -1.46
C PRO A 25 1.82 -15.63 -2.98
N ASP A 26 0.93 -16.19 -3.79
CA ASP A 26 1.04 -16.19 -5.26
C ASP A 26 0.83 -14.81 -5.90
N ALA A 27 0.29 -13.84 -5.16
CA ALA A 27 0.11 -12.49 -5.67
C ALA A 27 1.46 -11.85 -6.04
N ALA A 28 2.55 -12.23 -5.38
CA ALA A 28 3.91 -11.79 -5.72
C ALA A 28 4.34 -12.20 -7.15
N ASN A 29 3.77 -13.29 -7.67
CA ASN A 29 4.11 -13.80 -9.00
C ASN A 29 3.32 -13.13 -10.13
N LEU A 30 2.31 -12.32 -9.82
CA LEU A 30 1.46 -11.71 -10.82
C LEU A 30 2.25 -10.70 -11.68
N PRO A 31 2.09 -10.73 -13.01
CA PRO A 31 2.78 -9.80 -13.90
C PRO A 31 2.44 -8.33 -13.60
N ALA A 32 1.19 -8.05 -13.19
CA ALA A 32 0.76 -6.72 -12.79
C ALA A 32 1.50 -6.19 -11.56
N VAL A 33 1.74 -7.07 -10.57
CA VAL A 33 2.47 -6.76 -9.34
C VAL A 33 3.93 -6.45 -9.65
N LYS A 34 4.58 -7.30 -10.46
CA LYS A 34 5.98 -7.10 -10.88
C LYS A 34 6.15 -5.80 -11.66
N TRP A 35 5.24 -5.52 -12.60
CA TRP A 35 5.25 -4.27 -13.35
C TRP A 35 5.09 -3.05 -12.44
N ARG A 36 4.20 -3.13 -11.45
CA ARG A 36 3.97 -2.05 -10.49
C ARG A 36 5.19 -1.82 -9.59
N GLN A 37 5.84 -2.88 -9.09
CA GLN A 37 7.09 -2.77 -8.35
C GLN A 37 8.21 -2.14 -9.18
N GLN A 38 8.37 -2.55 -10.45
CA GLN A 38 9.35 -1.94 -11.35
C GLN A 38 9.09 -0.45 -11.60
N ASN A 39 7.83 -0.01 -11.61
CA ASN A 39 7.50 1.42 -11.71
C ASN A 39 7.85 2.16 -10.42
N LEU A 40 7.63 1.54 -9.26
CA LEU A 40 7.98 2.13 -7.97
C LEU A 40 9.50 2.23 -7.77
N ASP A 41 10.28 1.29 -8.28
CA ASP A 41 11.75 1.35 -8.22
C ASP A 41 12.35 2.42 -9.15
N LYS A 42 11.60 2.86 -10.16
CA LYS A 42 12.00 4.00 -11.00
C LYS A 42 11.74 5.36 -10.32
N LEU A 43 10.98 5.40 -9.23
CA LEU A 43 10.73 6.63 -8.49
C LEU A 43 11.88 6.94 -7.54
N THR A 44 12.16 8.23 -7.34
CA THR A 44 13.11 8.65 -6.31
C THR A 44 12.54 8.40 -4.91
N LYS A 45 13.43 8.27 -3.93
CA LYS A 45 13.06 8.01 -2.53
C LYS A 45 12.13 9.10 -1.98
N GLU A 46 12.31 10.37 -2.39
CA GLU A 46 11.43 11.46 -1.96
C GLU A 46 10.02 11.29 -2.52
N ARG A 47 9.89 11.01 -3.82
CA ARG A 47 8.58 10.79 -4.47
C ARG A 47 7.85 9.58 -3.87
N ARG A 48 8.60 8.51 -3.61
CA ARG A 48 8.07 7.31 -2.96
C ARG A 48 7.53 7.62 -1.56
N THR A 49 8.28 8.41 -0.79
CA THR A 49 7.87 8.82 0.56
C THR A 49 6.59 9.67 0.51
N GLN A 50 6.51 10.63 -0.41
CA GLN A 50 5.31 11.47 -0.60
C GLN A 50 4.06 10.64 -0.95
N LEU A 51 4.19 9.65 -1.84
CA LEU A 51 3.09 8.76 -2.21
C LEU A 51 2.62 7.91 -1.03
N VAL A 52 3.58 7.35 -0.27
CA VAL A 52 3.29 6.56 0.93
C VAL A 52 2.57 7.41 1.99
N GLU A 53 3.04 8.62 2.26
CA GLU A 53 2.39 9.54 3.21
C GLU A 53 0.98 9.93 2.76
N ALA A 54 0.79 10.21 1.47
CA ALA A 54 -0.54 10.51 0.92
C ALA A 54 -1.48 9.31 1.05
N LEU A 55 -0.98 8.10 0.78
CA LEU A 55 -1.73 6.87 0.91
C LEU A 55 -2.09 6.58 2.37
N GLU A 56 -1.14 6.74 3.30
CA GLU A 56 -1.38 6.60 4.74
C GLU A 56 -2.47 7.57 5.21
N LYS A 57 -2.43 8.83 4.75
CA LYS A 57 -3.51 9.78 5.02
C LYS A 57 -4.85 9.24 4.53
N VAL A 58 -4.99 8.78 3.29
CA VAL A 58 -6.29 8.28 2.80
C VAL A 58 -6.76 7.03 3.55
N LEU A 59 -5.85 6.09 3.85
CA LEU A 59 -6.19 4.81 4.47
C LEU A 59 -6.44 4.89 5.98
N PHE A 60 -5.80 5.84 6.69
CA PHE A 60 -5.88 6.00 8.14
C PHE A 60 -6.61 7.27 8.60
N ASN A 61 -6.77 8.29 7.75
CA ASN A 61 -7.56 9.48 8.10
C ASN A 61 -9.08 9.26 7.93
N GLY A 62 -9.51 8.12 7.38
CA GLY A 62 -10.92 7.73 7.30
C GLY A 62 -11.53 7.20 8.61
N THR A 63 -10.80 7.21 9.73
CA THR A 63 -11.29 6.77 11.05
C THR A 63 -11.66 7.91 12.01
N LEU A 64 -11.66 9.17 11.56
CA LEU A 64 -12.26 10.27 12.31
C LEU A 64 -13.52 10.77 11.61
N GLY A 65 -14.67 10.28 12.08
CA GLY A 65 -15.93 11.02 12.04
C GLY A 65 -16.76 10.91 10.76
N TYR A 66 -17.46 9.79 10.58
CA TYR A 66 -18.86 9.90 10.16
C TYR A 66 -19.70 9.86 11.44
N PRO A 67 -20.20 10.99 11.97
CA PRO A 67 -21.35 10.92 12.85
C PRO A 67 -22.51 10.40 11.98
N CYS A 68 -22.96 9.17 12.26
CA CYS A 68 -24.25 8.74 11.78
C CYS A 68 -25.30 9.70 12.38
N HIS A 69 -25.93 10.49 11.52
CA HIS A 69 -27.13 11.25 11.82
C HIS A 69 -28.34 10.51 11.28
#